data_AF-A0A0C2MCE7-F1
#
_entry.id   AF-A0A0C2MCE7-F1
#
_cell.length_a   1.000
_cell.length_b   1.000
_cell.length_c   1.000
_cell.angle_alpha   90.00
_cell.angle_beta   90.00
_cell.angle_gamma   90.00
#
_symmetry.space_group_name_H-M   'P 1'
#
loop_
_entity.id
_entity.type
_entity.pdbx_description
1 polymer ?
#
loop_
_entity_poly.entity_id
_entity_poly.type
_entity_poly.pdbx_seq_one_letter_code
_entity_poly.pdbx_strand_id
1 'polypeptide(L)'
;MQGLDLTGEELDEFKKDLLLNNLECTHFKTIVDHVGAIGSKTTTYSKIVSYMATRHQEKINVFYERFNFGNRSRRGNETIMEFLGALKDLSVNCDFGDQVDERIRDQFVLKLKDESIHQDLMRRFTTIKSTLDECFLLQ
;
A
#
# COMPACT_ATOMS: atom_id res chain seq x y z
N MET A 1 -4.53 27.07 31.26
CA MET A 1 -3.76 27.02 30.00
C MET A 1 -4.50 27.86 28.99
N GLN A 2 -3.94 29.00 28.56
CA GLN A 2 -4.47 29.74 27.42
C GLN A 2 -4.20 28.89 26.17
N GLY A 3 -5.26 28.52 25.45
CA GLY A 3 -5.13 27.95 24.12
C GLY A 3 -4.54 29.01 23.20
N LEU A 4 -3.40 28.69 22.58
CA LEU A 4 -2.84 29.47 21.50
C LEU A 4 -3.77 29.33 20.30
N ASP A 5 -4.59 30.35 20.05
CA ASP A 5 -5.44 30.45 18.86
C ASP A 5 -4.55 30.88 17.69
N LEU A 6 -3.85 29.90 17.11
CA LEU A 6 -2.95 30.10 15.99
C LEU A 6 -3.73 30.05 14.67
N THR A 7 -3.48 31.01 13.80
CA THR A 7 -3.96 30.95 12.41
C THR A 7 -3.30 29.79 11.65
N GLY A 8 -3.88 29.39 10.52
CA GLY A 8 -3.37 28.26 9.72
C GLY A 8 -1.92 28.45 9.23
N GLU A 9 -1.51 29.69 8.96
CA GLU A 9 -0.14 30.01 8.53
C GLU A 9 0.86 29.97 9.71
N GLU A 10 0.51 30.54 10.86
CA GLU A 10 1.35 30.51 12.06
C GLU A 10 1.54 29.08 12.59
N LEU A 11 0.52 28.23 12.44
CA LEU A 11 0.61 26.82 12.79
C LEU A 11 1.55 26.04 11.84
N ASP A 12 1.59 26.38 10.55
CA ASP A 12 2.48 25.72 9.58
C ASP A 12 3.95 26.12 9.82
N GLU A 13 4.19 27.39 10.16
CA GLU A 13 5.51 27.88 10.55
C GLU A 13 5.98 27.23 11.86
N PHE A 14 5.11 27.11 12.86
CA PHE A 14 5.41 26.39 14.09
C PHE A 14 5.74 24.91 13.86
N LYS A 15 4.98 24.21 12.98
CA LYS A 15 5.26 22.82 12.62
C LYS A 15 6.61 22.66 11.92
N LYS A 16 6.94 23.59 11.02
CA LYS A 16 8.23 23.64 10.33
C LYS A 16 9.37 23.81 11.32
N ASP A 17 9.27 24.75 12.25
CA ASP A 17 10.31 25.00 13.24
C ASP A 17 10.49 23.82 14.19
N LEU A 18 9.39 23.24 14.67
CA LEU A 18 9.44 22.05 15.52
C LEU A 18 10.10 20.87 14.79
N LEU A 19 9.75 20.63 13.53
CA LEU A 19 10.35 19.57 12.72
C LEU A 19 11.86 19.80 12.57
N LEU A 20 12.28 21.00 12.17
CA LEU A 20 13.69 21.31 11.93
C LEU A 20 14.56 21.19 13.20
N ASN A 21 14.00 21.54 14.37
CA ASN A 21 14.70 21.44 15.65
C ASN A 21 14.89 20.00 16.14
N ASN A 22 14.06 19.05 15.67
CA ASN A 22 14.12 17.64 16.07
C ASN A 22 14.76 16.73 15.01
N LEU A 23 15.28 17.31 13.92
CA LEU A 23 15.97 16.55 12.88
C LEU A 23 17.47 16.48 13.14
N GLU A 24 18.07 15.34 12.82
CA GLU A 24 19.52 15.17 12.82
C GLU A 24 20.18 16.04 11.73
N CYS A 25 21.45 16.40 11.93
CA CYS A 25 22.21 17.29 11.04
C CYS A 25 22.29 16.81 9.58
N THR A 26 22.25 15.49 9.34
CA THR A 26 22.27 14.86 8.02
C THR A 26 20.98 15.16 7.24
N HIS A 27 19.85 14.97 7.89
CA HIS A 27 18.52 15.25 7.37
C HIS A 27 18.32 16.76 7.16
N PHE A 28 18.79 17.57 8.11
CA PHE A 28 18.76 19.03 8.01
C PHE A 28 19.53 19.55 6.79
N LYS A 29 20.78 19.10 6.59
CA LYS A 29 21.58 19.47 5.42
C LYS A 29 20.88 19.09 4.10
N THR A 30 20.29 17.91 4.06
CA THR A 30 19.60 17.41 2.87
C THR A 30 18.40 18.31 2.50
N ILE A 31 17.64 18.79 3.49
CA ILE A 31 16.54 19.74 3.28
C ILE A 31 17.06 21.05 2.67
N VAL A 32 18.12 21.62 3.24
CA VAL A 32 18.69 22.88 2.75
C VAL A 32 19.18 22.75 1.31
N ASP A 33 19.87 21.65 0.99
CA ASP A 33 20.47 21.41 -0.32
C ASP A 33 19.42 21.17 -1.43
N HIS A 34 18.25 20.58 -1.12
CA HIS A 34 17.29 20.11 -2.13
C HIS A 34 15.88 20.72 -2.07
N VAL A 35 15.47 21.29 -0.92
CA VAL A 35 14.14 21.88 -0.73
C VAL A 35 14.21 23.41 -0.69
N GLY A 36 15.31 23.96 -0.17
CA GLY A 36 15.59 25.41 -0.17
C GLY A 36 15.95 25.97 1.20
N ALA A 37 16.33 27.25 1.22
CA ALA A 37 16.74 27.93 2.44
C ALA A 37 15.60 28.00 3.47
N ILE A 38 15.91 27.64 4.72
CA ILE A 38 14.93 27.54 5.81
C ILE A 38 14.21 28.87 6.10
N GLY A 39 14.90 30.01 5.90
CA GLY A 39 14.30 31.34 6.05
C GLY A 39 13.46 31.80 4.86
N SER A 40 13.31 31.00 3.80
CA SER A 40 12.49 31.36 2.66
C SER A 40 11.02 31.05 2.91
N LYS A 41 10.14 32.01 2.59
CA LYS A 41 8.68 31.81 2.54
C LYS A 41 8.26 30.75 1.51
N THR A 42 9.15 30.37 0.60
CA THR A 42 8.86 29.34 -0.42
C THR A 42 9.04 27.91 0.09
N THR A 43 9.73 27.72 1.23
CA THR A 43 9.99 26.42 1.86
C THR A 43 8.97 26.20 2.98
N THR A 44 7.87 25.52 2.64
CA THR A 44 6.75 25.23 3.56
C THR A 44 6.94 23.89 4.25
N TYR A 45 6.26 23.67 5.38
CA TYR A 45 6.27 22.40 6.10
C TYR A 45 5.88 21.24 5.18
N SER A 46 4.81 21.41 4.39
CA SER A 46 4.33 20.41 3.43
C SER A 46 5.38 19.98 2.41
N LYS A 47 6.20 20.91 1.89
CA LYS A 47 7.30 20.59 0.95
C LYS A 47 8.42 19.79 1.61
N ILE A 48 8.77 20.12 2.86
CA ILE A 48 9.79 19.39 3.61
C ILE A 48 9.32 17.96 3.88
N VAL A 49 8.08 17.80 4.36
CA VAL A 49 7.50 16.49 4.65
C VAL A 49 7.38 15.64 3.39
N SER A 50 6.92 16.19 2.26
CA SER A 50 6.78 15.43 1.01
C SER A 50 8.13 14.99 0.45
N TYR A 51 9.15 15.85 0.50
CA TYR A 51 10.51 15.50 0.08
C TYR A 51 11.10 14.39 0.96
N MET A 52 10.98 14.52 2.29
CA MET A 52 11.49 13.51 3.22
C MET A 52 10.73 12.19 3.08
N ALA A 53 9.40 12.24 2.99
CA ALA A 53 8.59 11.05 2.75
C ALA A 53 9.02 10.34 1.46
N THR A 54 9.22 11.07 0.36
CA THR A 54 9.69 10.49 -0.92
C THR A 54 11.07 9.85 -0.81
N ARG A 55 11.99 10.49 -0.08
CA ARG A 55 13.37 10.01 0.06
C ARG A 55 13.47 8.78 0.98
N HIS A 56 12.63 8.72 2.01
CA HIS A 56 12.61 7.65 3.00
C HIS A 56 11.52 6.61 2.77
N GLN A 57 10.73 6.76 1.69
CA GLN A 57 9.78 5.74 1.28
C GLN A 57 10.55 4.46 0.97
N GLU A 58 10.20 3.37 1.65
CA GLU A 58 10.74 2.06 1.32
C GLU A 58 10.45 1.78 -0.16
N LYS A 59 11.51 1.52 -0.92
CA LYS A 59 11.36 1.11 -2.31
C LYS A 59 10.80 -0.30 -2.32
N ILE A 60 9.49 -0.40 -2.48
CA ILE A 60 8.81 -1.67 -2.69
C ILE A 60 9.29 -2.24 -4.02
N ASN A 61 9.87 -3.44 -3.96
CA ASN A 61 10.18 -4.20 -5.16
C ASN A 61 8.91 -4.89 -5.65
N VAL A 62 8.10 -4.16 -6.44
CA VAL A 62 6.83 -4.64 -6.98
C VAL A 62 6.98 -5.99 -7.69
N PHE A 63 8.11 -6.23 -8.36
CA PHE A 63 8.38 -7.51 -9.02
C PHE A 63 8.49 -8.65 -8.01
N TYR A 64 9.18 -8.44 -6.90
CA TYR A 64 9.29 -9.41 -5.82
C TYR A 64 7.94 -9.67 -5.13
N GLU A 65 7.15 -8.62 -4.89
CA GLU A 65 5.80 -8.76 -4.32
C GLU A 65 4.88 -9.58 -5.24
N ARG A 66 4.89 -9.27 -6.55
CA ARG A 66 4.13 -10.05 -7.54
C ARG A 66 4.61 -11.50 -7.64
N PHE A 67 5.92 -11.74 -7.51
CA PHE A 67 6.46 -13.09 -7.45
C PHE A 67 5.95 -13.86 -6.23
N ASN A 68 5.93 -13.23 -5.05
CA ASN A 68 5.39 -13.84 -3.83
C ASN A 68 3.89 -14.14 -3.95
N PHE A 69 3.11 -13.17 -4.44
CA PHE A 69 1.69 -13.34 -4.74
C PHE A 69 1.46 -14.51 -5.71
N GLY A 70 2.18 -14.54 -6.83
CA GLY A 70 2.06 -15.58 -7.87
C GLY A 70 2.45 -16.99 -7.40
N ASN A 71 3.34 -17.10 -6.42
CA ASN A 71 3.74 -18.38 -5.84
C ASN A 71 2.85 -18.86 -4.70
N ARG A 72 2.02 -17.98 -4.13
CA ARG A 72 1.15 -18.33 -3.02
C ARG A 72 0.12 -19.37 -3.44
N SER A 73 0.17 -20.54 -2.80
CA SER A 73 -0.80 -21.63 -3.00
C SER A 73 -1.44 -22.05 -1.69
N ARG A 74 -2.72 -22.48 -1.69
CA ARG A 74 -3.41 -22.90 -0.46
C ARG A 74 -2.63 -23.99 0.27
N ARG A 75 -2.47 -23.84 1.57
CA ARG A 75 -1.85 -24.86 2.44
C ARG A 75 -2.89 -25.93 2.78
N GLY A 76 -2.47 -27.17 3.02
CA GLY A 76 -3.40 -28.28 3.27
C GLY A 76 -4.26 -28.09 4.54
N ASN A 77 -3.74 -27.39 5.54
CA ASN A 77 -4.40 -27.08 6.80
C ASN A 77 -5.06 -25.68 6.83
N GLU A 78 -5.11 -25.00 5.70
CA GLU A 78 -5.61 -23.64 5.60
C GLU A 78 -7.04 -23.63 5.04
N THR A 79 -7.93 -22.91 5.71
CA THR A 79 -9.30 -22.69 5.25
C THR A 79 -9.32 -21.83 3.98
N ILE A 80 -10.42 -21.88 3.24
CA ILE A 80 -10.61 -21.06 2.04
C ILE A 80 -10.50 -19.56 2.36
N MET A 81 -11.05 -19.13 3.49
CA MET A 81 -11.05 -17.73 3.92
C MET A 81 -9.66 -17.24 4.34
N GLU A 82 -8.89 -18.08 5.05
CA GLU A 82 -7.50 -17.76 5.39
C GLU A 82 -6.62 -17.64 4.14
N PHE A 83 -6.82 -18.53 3.17
CA PHE A 83 -6.09 -18.47 1.91
C PHE A 83 -6.38 -17.18 1.14
N LEU A 84 -7.65 -16.79 1.06
CA LEU A 84 -8.07 -15.55 0.45
C LEU A 84 -7.49 -14.32 1.18
N GLY A 85 -7.55 -14.31 2.52
CA GLY A 85 -6.97 -13.25 3.33
C GLY A 85 -5.48 -13.07 3.01
N ALA A 86 -4.74 -14.17 2.95
CA ALA A 86 -3.33 -14.14 2.59
C ALA A 86 -3.07 -13.62 1.15
N LEU A 87 -3.96 -13.90 0.18
CA LEU A 87 -3.85 -13.33 -1.16
C LEU A 87 -4.12 -11.81 -1.17
N LYS A 88 -5.12 -11.36 -0.40
CA LYS A 88 -5.42 -9.93 -0.22
C LYS A 88 -4.22 -9.20 0.40
N ASP A 89 -3.64 -9.76 1.46
CA ASP A 89 -2.47 -9.17 2.13
C ASP A 89 -1.26 -9.05 1.19
N LEU A 90 -0.97 -10.11 0.41
CA LEU A 90 0.13 -10.10 -0.55
C LEU A 90 -0.12 -9.15 -1.75
N SER A 91 -1.37 -8.84 -2.06
CA SER A 91 -1.71 -7.97 -3.20
C SER A 91 -1.44 -6.48 -2.94
N VAL A 92 -1.37 -6.05 -1.67
CA VAL A 92 -1.28 -4.63 -1.26
C VAL A 92 -0.12 -3.91 -1.95
N ASN A 93 1.03 -4.58 -2.04
CA ASN A 93 2.26 -4.00 -2.58
C ASN A 93 2.55 -4.43 -4.04
N CYS A 94 1.61 -5.12 -4.68
CA CYS A 94 1.78 -5.63 -6.04
C CYS A 94 1.48 -4.60 -7.14
N ASP A 95 1.01 -3.40 -6.79
CA ASP A 95 0.67 -2.34 -7.76
C ASP A 95 -0.27 -2.86 -8.86
N PHE A 96 -1.36 -3.54 -8.47
CA PHE A 96 -2.35 -4.06 -9.43
C PHE A 96 -3.37 -3.00 -9.89
N GLY A 97 -3.45 -1.87 -9.18
CA GLY A 97 -4.45 -0.84 -9.45
C GLY A 97 -5.87 -1.39 -9.40
N ASP A 98 -6.70 -0.96 -10.35
CA ASP A 98 -8.12 -1.33 -10.43
C ASP A 98 -8.37 -2.83 -10.73
N GLN A 99 -7.32 -3.58 -11.08
CA GLN A 99 -7.41 -5.02 -11.38
C GLN A 99 -7.19 -5.90 -10.14
N VAL A 100 -7.00 -5.34 -8.95
CA VAL A 100 -6.63 -6.11 -7.74
C VAL A 100 -7.58 -7.28 -7.47
N ASP A 101 -8.89 -7.06 -7.53
CA ASP A 101 -9.90 -8.09 -7.29
C ASP A 101 -9.86 -9.19 -8.36
N GLU A 102 -9.63 -8.81 -9.62
CA GLU A 102 -9.48 -9.74 -10.74
C GLU A 102 -8.25 -10.63 -10.55
N ARG A 103 -7.12 -10.04 -10.15
CA ARG A 103 -5.87 -10.77 -9.90
C ARG A 103 -6.00 -11.73 -8.72
N ILE A 104 -6.63 -11.29 -7.63
CA ILE A 104 -6.88 -12.14 -6.46
C ILE A 104 -7.77 -13.31 -6.84
N ARG A 105 -8.86 -13.07 -7.60
CA ARG A 105 -9.75 -14.12 -8.08
C ARG A 105 -9.02 -15.13 -8.92
N ASP A 106 -8.29 -14.68 -9.95
CA ASP A 106 -7.59 -15.59 -10.86
C ASP A 106 -6.56 -16.43 -10.11
N GLN A 107 -5.80 -15.80 -9.20
CA GLN A 107 -4.82 -16.50 -8.37
C GLN A 107 -5.48 -17.49 -7.41
N PHE A 108 -6.61 -17.11 -6.80
CA PHE A 108 -7.39 -17.98 -5.92
C PHE A 108 -7.83 -19.24 -6.66
N VAL A 109 -8.44 -19.08 -7.84
CA VAL A 109 -8.88 -20.20 -8.68
C VAL A 109 -7.69 -21.08 -9.08
N LEU A 110 -6.59 -20.48 -9.57
CA LEU A 110 -5.42 -21.25 -10.04
C LEU A 110 -4.72 -22.07 -8.95
N LYS A 111 -4.85 -21.67 -7.68
CA LYS A 111 -3.98 -22.14 -6.59
C LYS A 111 -4.73 -22.84 -5.45
N LEU A 112 -6.03 -23.05 -5.60
CA LEU A 112 -6.86 -23.77 -4.63
C LEU A 112 -6.51 -25.27 -4.54
N LYS A 113 -5.96 -25.85 -5.62
CA LYS A 113 -5.55 -27.26 -5.73
C LYS A 113 -6.68 -28.26 -5.46
N ASP A 114 -7.91 -27.90 -5.82
CA ASP A 114 -9.06 -28.80 -5.73
C ASP A 114 -9.74 -28.90 -7.09
N GLU A 115 -9.59 -30.06 -7.72
CA GLU A 115 -10.08 -30.31 -9.07
C GLU A 115 -11.62 -30.25 -9.15
N SER A 116 -12.32 -30.66 -8.08
CA SER A 116 -13.78 -30.62 -8.05
C SER A 116 -14.28 -29.17 -8.04
N ILE A 117 -13.63 -28.32 -7.24
CA ILE A 117 -13.92 -26.90 -7.18
C ILE A 117 -13.55 -26.21 -8.49
N HIS A 118 -12.43 -26.55 -9.12
CA HIS A 118 -12.06 -26.00 -10.43
C HIS A 118 -13.13 -26.28 -11.49
N GLN A 119 -13.63 -27.52 -11.57
CA GLN A 119 -14.66 -27.88 -12.55
C GLN A 119 -15.97 -27.14 -12.30
N ASP A 120 -16.40 -27.01 -11.04
CA ASP A 120 -17.62 -26.26 -10.72
C ASP A 120 -17.46 -24.75 -10.96
N LEU A 121 -16.30 -24.17 -10.64
CA LEU A 121 -15.96 -22.78 -10.95
C LEU A 121 -15.98 -22.53 -12.46
N MET A 122 -15.33 -23.38 -13.26
CA MET A 122 -15.31 -23.25 -14.72
C MET A 122 -16.70 -23.41 -15.33
N ARG A 123 -17.59 -24.20 -14.71
CA ARG A 123 -18.97 -24.34 -15.16
C ARG A 123 -19.83 -23.11 -14.81
N ARG A 124 -19.61 -22.49 -13.64
CA ARG A 124 -20.37 -21.33 -13.18
C ARG A 124 -19.87 -20.01 -13.79
N PHE A 125 -18.57 -19.89 -14.01
CA PHE A 125 -17.95 -18.66 -14.48
C PHE A 125 -17.49 -18.79 -15.92
N THR A 126 -18.40 -18.43 -16.84
CA THR A 126 -18.17 -18.44 -18.29
C THR A 126 -17.57 -17.13 -18.81
N THR A 127 -17.46 -16.10 -17.96
CA THR A 127 -16.93 -14.79 -18.35
C THR A 127 -16.00 -14.21 -17.29
N ILE A 128 -15.12 -13.29 -17.72
CA ILE A 128 -14.16 -12.58 -16.86
C ILE A 128 -14.86 -11.62 -15.88
N LYS A 129 -16.18 -11.43 -15.98
CA LYS A 129 -16.94 -10.52 -15.10
C LYS A 129 -17.29 -11.12 -13.74
N SER A 130 -17.11 -12.42 -13.56
CA SER A 130 -17.46 -13.11 -12.33
C SER A 130 -16.67 -12.57 -11.15
N THR A 131 -17.37 -12.21 -10.08
CA THR A 131 -16.76 -11.52 -8.96
C THR A 131 -16.04 -12.48 -8.04
N LEU A 132 -15.10 -11.93 -7.27
CA LEU A 132 -14.44 -12.67 -6.21
C LEU A 132 -15.48 -13.23 -5.20
N ASP A 133 -16.58 -12.51 -4.98
CA ASP A 133 -17.67 -12.91 -4.09
C ASP A 133 -18.42 -14.16 -4.56
N GLU A 134 -18.63 -14.30 -5.87
CA GLU A 134 -19.32 -15.47 -6.42
C GLU A 134 -18.50 -16.76 -6.23
N CYS A 135 -17.15 -16.65 -6.25
CA CYS A 135 -16.25 -17.78 -6.02
C CYS A 135 -16.40 -18.38 -4.60
N PHE A 136 -17.03 -17.66 -3.67
CA PHE A 136 -17.24 -18.09 -2.29
C PHE A 136 -18.47 -18.96 -2.08
N LEU A 137 -19.38 -19.06 -3.06
CA LEU A 137 -20.61 -19.86 -2.96
C LEU A 137 -20.37 -21.37 -3.18
N LEU A 138 -19.16 -21.85 -2.87
CA LEU A 138 -18.73 -23.25 -3.00
C LEU A 138 -18.54 -23.93 -1.64
N GLN A 139 -19.16 -23.40 -0.59
CA GLN A 139 -19.30 -24.06 0.71
C GLN A 139 -20.32 -25.19 0.65
#